data_AF-A0A200QPB8-F1
#
_entry.id   AF-A0A200QPB8-F1
#
_cell.length_a   1.000
_cell.length_b   1.000
_cell.length_c   1.000
_cell.angle_alpha   90.00
_cell.angle_beta   90.00
_cell.angle_gamma   90.00
#
_symmetry.space_group_name_H-M   'P 1'
#
loop_
_entity.id
_entity.type
_entity.pdbx_description
1 polymer ?
#
loop_
_entity_poly.entity_id
_entity_poly.type
_entity_poly.pdbx_seq_one_letter_code
_entity_poly.pdbx_strand_id
1 'polypeptide(L)'
;MASLSIKCSYTVKPAEPAPVCLGQWISELDLHIHGGRLELDCNAMGAQIFEAYSESTIKDFGDFCPSPELRNLVPHVDYTTPIHELPLLLVQITKFKCGDLSIGVAISHTMVDGLAALHFISCWAKIARGEKLDDADRPFLDRTVLRMDDQMIKEERSKETTITLLKLTKEQLEKLKQKANVDLTENNGGGYSRYEALAAHMWRCACKARGLDDKQLTSLRVAVNGRNRFNPPLPPKYFGNVVFLSTPVLKSGELISKPLSYATSKMRERVEMFNDEYLRSAVKYLRSQPDLSKHRTGFHTVGCTQGHFLGNPNLVVTSWMGLPIYDADFGWGKPIHMGPATLGFDGKSFVIPGDGDGSLLIALRLQVAYMEAFKDFFYQHI
;
A
#
# COMPACT_ATOMS: atom_id res chain seq x y z
N MET A 1 18.84 -20.90 8.42
CA MET A 1 18.86 -19.63 7.66
C MET A 1 19.14 -19.96 6.20
N ALA A 2 18.44 -19.33 5.26
CA ALA A 2 18.71 -19.50 3.84
C ALA A 2 20.00 -18.75 3.46
N SER A 3 20.95 -19.41 2.79
CA SER A 3 22.09 -18.72 2.19
C SER A 3 21.66 -18.08 0.86
N LEU A 4 21.23 -16.83 0.96
CA LEU A 4 21.07 -15.94 -0.19
C LEU A 4 22.42 -15.30 -0.53
N SER A 5 22.78 -15.33 -1.81
CA SER A 5 23.96 -14.65 -2.35
C SER A 5 23.54 -13.68 -3.45
N ILE A 6 23.86 -12.40 -3.30
CA ILE A 6 23.84 -11.47 -4.45
C ILE A 6 25.04 -11.86 -5.32
N LYS A 7 24.80 -12.15 -6.59
CA LYS A 7 25.82 -12.55 -7.56
C LYS A 7 26.36 -11.36 -8.34
N CYS A 8 25.50 -10.41 -8.66
CA CYS A 8 25.83 -9.20 -9.40
C CYS A 8 24.79 -8.11 -9.14
N SER A 9 25.23 -6.87 -9.34
CA SER A 9 24.41 -5.65 -9.24
C SER A 9 24.67 -4.78 -10.46
N TYR A 10 23.61 -4.31 -11.11
CA TYR A 10 23.66 -3.54 -12.35
C TYR A 10 22.90 -2.23 -12.18
N THR A 11 23.48 -1.11 -12.63
CA THR A 11 22.72 0.11 -12.90
C THR A 11 22.25 0.06 -14.35
N VAL A 12 20.98 -0.27 -14.56
CA VAL A 12 20.38 -0.29 -15.89
C VAL A 12 19.99 1.14 -16.28
N LYS A 13 20.79 1.75 -17.14
CA LYS A 13 20.45 3.02 -17.79
C LYS A 13 19.41 2.80 -18.89
N PRO A 14 18.54 3.78 -19.19
CA PRO A 14 17.72 3.71 -20.38
C PRO A 14 18.59 3.65 -21.64
N ALA A 15 18.23 2.79 -22.59
CA ALA A 15 18.92 2.72 -23.88
C ALA A 15 18.73 4.02 -24.68
N GLU A 16 19.67 4.37 -25.55
CA GLU A 16 19.53 5.49 -26.49
C GLU A 16 19.37 4.99 -27.94
N PRO A 17 18.41 5.53 -28.72
CA PRO A 17 17.28 6.35 -28.29
C PRO A 17 16.27 5.50 -27.50
N ALA A 18 15.81 6.01 -26.35
CA ALA A 18 14.90 5.25 -25.52
C ALA A 18 13.54 5.07 -26.21
N PRO A 19 12.91 3.88 -26.15
CA PRO A 19 11.48 3.81 -26.42
C PRO A 19 10.78 4.73 -25.41
N VAL A 20 10.00 5.69 -25.91
CA VAL A 20 9.53 6.89 -25.18
C VAL A 20 8.82 6.57 -23.86
N CYS A 21 8.31 5.34 -23.70
CA CYS A 21 8.05 4.78 -22.39
C CYS A 21 9.33 4.64 -21.55
N LEU A 22 10.01 3.48 -21.51
CA LEU A 22 11.02 3.14 -20.47
C LEU A 22 12.03 4.26 -20.12
N GLY A 23 12.48 5.07 -21.09
CA GLY A 23 13.36 6.22 -20.83
C GLY A 23 12.83 7.23 -19.82
N GLN A 24 11.51 7.37 -19.72
CA GLN A 24 10.80 8.30 -18.82
C GLN A 24 10.33 7.66 -17.50
N TRP A 25 10.62 6.36 -17.27
CA TRP A 25 10.38 5.68 -15.99
C TRP A 25 11.70 5.29 -15.29
N ILE A 26 12.79 5.19 -16.05
CA ILE A 26 14.17 4.91 -15.58
C ILE A 26 15.01 6.21 -15.59
N SER A 27 14.32 7.35 -15.44
CA SER A 27 14.97 8.57 -14.96
C SER A 27 15.22 8.42 -13.46
N GLU A 28 16.49 8.43 -13.02
CA GLU A 28 16.82 8.74 -11.62
C GLU A 28 16.55 10.22 -11.37
N LEU A 29 16.34 10.56 -10.08
CA LEU A 29 15.64 11.77 -9.68
C LEU A 29 16.29 12.38 -8.44
N ASP A 30 17.08 13.45 -8.62
CA ASP A 30 17.44 14.33 -7.49
C ASP A 30 16.13 14.91 -6.91
N LEU A 31 16.16 15.09 -5.60
CA LEU A 31 15.01 15.19 -4.73
C LEU A 31 15.20 16.40 -3.79
N HIS A 32 15.39 17.56 -4.41
CA HIS A 32 15.67 18.84 -3.76
C HIS A 32 14.62 19.20 -2.68
N ILE A 33 15.08 19.80 -1.57
CA ILE A 33 14.24 20.17 -0.42
C ILE A 33 14.17 21.69 -0.25
N HIS A 34 13.04 22.30 -0.64
CA HIS A 34 12.76 23.72 -0.42
C HIS A 34 11.48 23.90 0.41
N GLY A 35 11.58 24.48 1.61
CA GLY A 35 10.44 24.58 2.54
C GLY A 35 9.86 23.21 2.93
N GLY A 36 10.70 22.16 2.92
CA GLY A 36 10.28 20.78 3.11
C GLY A 36 9.68 20.09 1.89
N ARG A 37 9.29 20.84 0.84
CA ARG A 37 8.71 20.32 -0.42
C ARG A 37 9.74 19.49 -1.19
N LEU A 38 9.26 18.53 -1.97
CA LEU A 38 10.08 17.57 -2.72
C LEU A 38 9.86 17.77 -4.22
N GLU A 39 10.95 17.95 -4.98
CA GLU A 39 10.90 17.98 -6.44
C GLU A 39 11.55 16.70 -7.03
N LEU A 40 11.74 16.67 -8.36
CA LEU A 40 11.99 15.43 -9.10
C LEU A 40 12.79 15.73 -10.39
N ASP A 41 14.11 15.57 -10.36
CA ASP A 41 15.03 15.92 -11.46
C ASP A 41 15.29 14.74 -12.41
N CYS A 42 14.61 14.66 -13.56
CA CYS A 42 14.70 13.51 -14.48
C CYS A 42 16.05 13.39 -15.21
N ASN A 43 17.09 12.89 -14.54
CA ASN A 43 18.49 12.91 -15.00
C ASN A 43 19.05 11.58 -15.54
N ALA A 44 18.24 10.52 -15.58
CA ALA A 44 18.56 9.26 -16.28
C ALA A 44 19.83 8.51 -15.82
N MET A 45 20.23 8.63 -14.55
CA MET A 45 21.34 7.83 -14.02
C MET A 45 21.08 6.30 -14.02
N GLY A 46 19.81 5.83 -14.04
CA GLY A 46 19.44 4.42 -14.23
C GLY A 46 18.33 3.84 -13.31
N ALA A 47 18.42 2.55 -13.03
CA ALA A 47 17.71 1.85 -11.96
C ALA A 47 18.55 0.66 -11.50
N GLN A 48 18.50 0.32 -10.21
CA GLN A 48 19.34 -0.73 -9.65
C GLN A 48 18.68 -2.10 -9.78
N ILE A 49 19.33 -3.04 -10.46
CA ILE A 49 18.91 -4.43 -10.56
C ILE A 49 19.95 -5.35 -9.93
N PHE A 50 19.53 -6.16 -8.97
CA PHE A 50 20.34 -7.16 -8.28
C PHE A 50 19.94 -8.55 -8.76
N GLU A 51 20.91 -9.33 -9.24
CA GLU A 51 20.73 -10.77 -9.45
C GLU A 51 21.20 -11.52 -8.21
N ALA A 52 20.31 -12.33 -7.64
CA ALA A 52 20.57 -13.11 -6.45
C ALA A 52 20.26 -14.59 -6.66
N TYR A 53 20.88 -15.44 -5.85
CA TYR A 53 20.65 -16.88 -5.85
C TYR A 53 20.48 -17.39 -4.42
N SER A 54 19.54 -18.30 -4.23
CA SER A 54 19.19 -18.88 -2.95
C SER A 54 19.26 -20.41 -2.98
N GLU A 55 19.95 -20.98 -1.98
CA GLU A 55 19.96 -22.42 -1.71
C GLU A 55 18.66 -22.93 -1.05
N SER A 56 17.66 -22.07 -0.87
CA SER A 56 16.30 -22.47 -0.55
C SER A 56 15.46 -22.73 -1.79
N THR A 57 14.26 -23.25 -1.57
CA THR A 57 13.16 -23.35 -2.53
C THR A 57 12.05 -22.36 -2.15
N ILE A 58 11.12 -22.08 -3.06
CA ILE A 58 9.95 -21.24 -2.73
C ILE A 58 9.14 -21.83 -1.55
N LYS A 59 9.07 -23.16 -1.41
CA LYS A 59 8.32 -23.84 -0.34
C LYS A 59 8.85 -23.53 1.06
N ASP A 60 10.12 -23.17 1.19
CA ASP A 60 10.74 -22.80 2.47
C ASP A 60 10.26 -21.45 3.02
N PHE A 61 9.49 -20.67 2.22
CA PHE A 61 8.85 -19.41 2.62
C PHE A 61 7.37 -19.56 3.04
N GLY A 62 6.84 -20.79 3.07
CA GLY A 62 5.56 -21.13 3.67
C GLY A 62 4.35 -20.47 3.00
N ASP A 63 3.63 -19.63 3.75
CA ASP A 63 2.43 -18.89 3.33
C ASP A 63 2.74 -17.49 2.76
N PHE A 64 4.03 -17.14 2.65
CA PHE A 64 4.52 -15.79 2.32
C PHE A 64 4.08 -14.70 3.31
N CYS A 65 3.76 -15.04 4.57
CA CYS A 65 3.56 -14.03 5.62
C CYS A 65 4.82 -13.16 5.74
N PRO A 66 4.70 -11.81 5.75
CA PRO A 66 5.89 -10.93 5.67
C PRO A 66 6.82 -11.08 6.87
N SER A 67 8.01 -11.62 6.62
CA SER A 67 8.98 -12.07 7.62
C SER A 67 10.40 -11.50 7.38
N PRO A 68 11.33 -11.62 8.34
CA PRO A 68 12.75 -11.31 8.12
C PRO A 68 13.36 -12.10 6.95
N GLU A 69 12.94 -13.35 6.76
CA GLU A 69 13.37 -14.23 5.67
C GLU A 69 12.88 -13.71 4.32
N LEU A 70 11.59 -13.38 4.21
CA LEU A 70 10.99 -12.82 3.00
C LEU A 70 11.56 -11.44 2.66
N ARG A 71 11.94 -10.65 3.68
CA ARG A 71 12.63 -9.35 3.49
C ARG A 71 13.97 -9.49 2.75
N ASN A 72 14.63 -10.64 2.79
CA ASN A 72 15.86 -10.85 2.02
C ASN A 72 15.60 -11.02 0.51
N LEU A 73 14.35 -11.28 0.09
CA LEU A 73 13.99 -11.38 -1.34
C LEU A 73 13.72 -10.01 -2.00
N VAL A 74 13.74 -8.91 -1.24
CA VAL A 74 13.62 -7.53 -1.74
C VAL A 74 14.91 -6.75 -1.49
N PRO A 75 15.28 -5.83 -2.40
CA PRO A 75 16.50 -5.05 -2.24
C PRO A 75 16.42 -4.13 -1.02
N HIS A 76 17.54 -3.98 -0.32
CA HIS A 76 17.66 -3.06 0.81
C HIS A 76 17.81 -1.61 0.31
N VAL A 77 17.20 -0.65 1.01
CA VAL A 77 17.37 0.78 0.75
C VAL A 77 17.96 1.42 2.00
N ASP A 78 19.20 1.91 1.91
CA ASP A 78 19.87 2.60 3.01
C ASP A 78 19.41 4.06 3.06
N TYR A 79 18.49 4.37 3.96
CA TYR A 79 17.98 5.73 4.16
C TYR A 79 18.93 6.64 4.96
N THR A 80 20.19 6.25 5.18
CA THR A 80 21.26 7.16 5.65
C THR A 80 22.00 7.84 4.50
N THR A 81 21.97 7.25 3.30
CA THR A 81 22.45 7.85 2.04
C THR A 81 21.73 9.18 1.74
N PRO A 82 22.43 10.21 1.21
CA PRO A 82 21.81 11.47 0.80
C PRO A 82 20.64 11.27 -0.18
N ILE A 83 19.57 12.06 -0.02
CA ILE A 83 18.30 11.84 -0.73
C ILE A 83 18.40 11.93 -2.27
N HIS A 84 19.46 12.57 -2.78
CA HIS A 84 19.78 12.69 -4.21
C HIS A 84 20.61 11.52 -4.77
N GLU A 85 21.22 10.71 -3.89
CA GLU A 85 21.92 9.46 -4.23
C GLU A 85 21.01 8.23 -4.07
N LEU A 86 19.78 8.39 -3.58
CA LEU A 86 18.85 7.29 -3.35
C LEU A 86 18.20 6.80 -4.66
N PRO A 87 18.41 5.53 -5.08
CA PRO A 87 17.70 4.96 -6.22
C PRO A 87 16.20 4.85 -5.90
N LEU A 88 15.36 5.32 -6.82
CA LEU A 88 13.90 5.39 -6.62
C LEU A 88 13.15 4.20 -7.23
N LEU A 89 13.87 3.34 -7.94
CA LEU A 89 13.50 1.99 -8.32
C LEU A 89 14.69 1.05 -8.07
N LEU A 90 14.47 0.03 -7.25
CA LEU A 90 15.38 -1.09 -7.06
C LEU A 90 14.61 -2.40 -7.31
N VAL A 91 15.25 -3.34 -7.98
CA VAL A 91 14.70 -4.66 -8.31
C VAL A 91 15.69 -5.74 -7.89
N GLN A 92 15.23 -6.79 -7.23
CA GLN A 92 16.02 -8.00 -6.97
C GLN A 92 15.37 -9.20 -7.64
N ILE A 93 16.07 -9.81 -8.60
CA ILE A 93 15.66 -11.06 -9.23
C ILE A 93 16.41 -12.19 -8.52
N THR A 94 15.69 -12.96 -7.71
CA THR A 94 16.27 -14.10 -6.98
C THR A 94 15.89 -15.41 -7.64
N LYS A 95 16.89 -16.23 -8.00
CA LYS A 95 16.69 -17.61 -8.48
C LYS A 95 16.91 -18.62 -7.36
N PHE A 96 15.98 -19.56 -7.23
CA PHE A 96 16.05 -20.65 -6.25
C PHE A 96 16.70 -21.90 -6.86
N LYS A 97 17.25 -22.79 -6.02
CA LYS A 97 17.89 -24.04 -6.50
C LYS A 97 16.93 -24.99 -7.23
N CYS A 98 15.62 -24.88 -6.97
CA CYS A 98 14.56 -25.62 -7.66
C CYS A 98 14.24 -25.09 -9.08
N GLY A 99 14.85 -23.97 -9.49
CA GLY A 99 14.60 -23.33 -10.78
C GLY A 99 13.64 -22.15 -10.72
N ASP A 100 12.81 -22.08 -9.69
CA ASP A 100 11.84 -21.00 -9.44
C ASP A 100 12.51 -19.61 -9.32
N LEU A 101 11.70 -18.55 -9.46
CA LEU A 101 12.11 -17.15 -9.40
C LEU A 101 11.22 -16.34 -8.42
N SER A 102 11.80 -15.33 -7.78
CA SER A 102 11.05 -14.24 -7.14
C SER A 102 11.61 -12.89 -7.55
N ILE A 103 10.73 -11.94 -7.89
CA ILE A 103 11.07 -10.56 -8.25
C ILE A 103 10.65 -9.65 -7.09
N GLY A 104 11.62 -9.20 -6.30
CA GLY A 104 11.41 -8.19 -5.26
C GLY A 104 11.54 -6.79 -5.83
N VAL A 105 10.53 -5.93 -5.65
CA VAL A 105 10.53 -4.55 -6.14
C VAL A 105 10.42 -3.57 -4.99
N ALA A 106 11.36 -2.63 -4.91
CA ALA A 106 11.27 -1.44 -4.06
C ALA A 106 11.16 -0.20 -4.96
N ILE A 107 10.00 0.44 -4.96
CA ILE A 107 9.72 1.65 -5.75
C ILE A 107 9.27 2.78 -4.83
N SER A 108 9.80 3.98 -5.06
CA SER A 108 9.57 5.11 -4.17
C SER A 108 8.12 5.61 -4.22
N HIS A 109 7.42 5.51 -3.08
CA HIS A 109 6.03 5.98 -2.97
C HIS A 109 5.91 7.52 -3.06
N THR A 110 7.02 8.26 -2.94
CA THR A 110 7.08 9.69 -3.29
C THR A 110 6.81 9.90 -4.78
N MET A 111 7.26 8.98 -5.64
CA MET A 111 7.09 9.04 -7.08
C MET A 111 5.71 8.56 -7.54
N VAL A 112 5.20 7.47 -6.97
CA VAL A 112 4.01 6.76 -7.45
C VAL A 112 3.11 6.23 -6.33
N ASP A 113 1.81 6.11 -6.59
CA ASP A 113 0.95 5.21 -5.82
C ASP A 113 0.98 3.77 -6.38
N GLY A 114 0.41 2.81 -5.64
CA GLY A 114 0.40 1.40 -6.03
C GLY A 114 -0.23 1.10 -7.40
N LEU A 115 -1.14 1.94 -7.90
CA LEU A 115 -1.73 1.78 -9.23
C LEU A 115 -0.72 2.19 -10.31
N ALA A 116 -0.07 3.34 -10.15
CA ALA A 116 1.00 3.78 -11.04
C ALA A 116 2.23 2.84 -11.01
N ALA A 117 2.58 2.29 -9.84
CA ALA A 117 3.64 1.29 -9.69
C ALA A 117 3.31 -0.03 -10.42
N LEU A 118 2.08 -0.55 -10.29
CA LEU A 118 1.67 -1.77 -10.99
C LEU A 118 1.51 -1.55 -12.50
N HIS A 119 1.16 -0.34 -12.94
CA HIS A 119 1.17 0.03 -14.35
C HIS A 119 2.58 -0.06 -14.95
N PHE A 120 3.60 0.44 -14.23
CA PHE A 120 5.01 0.28 -14.60
C PHE A 120 5.40 -1.20 -14.70
N ILE A 121 5.11 -2.01 -13.67
CA ILE A 121 5.47 -3.44 -13.64
C ILE A 121 4.78 -4.21 -14.77
N SER A 122 3.51 -3.89 -15.08
CA SER A 122 2.78 -4.48 -16.20
C SER A 122 3.39 -4.11 -17.57
N CYS A 123 3.81 -2.86 -17.75
CA CYS A 123 4.51 -2.41 -18.97
C CYS A 123 5.90 -3.05 -19.12
N TRP A 124 6.65 -3.18 -18.02
CA TRP A 124 7.93 -3.90 -18.00
C TRP A 124 7.75 -5.38 -18.35
N ALA A 125 6.72 -6.04 -17.80
CA ALA A 125 6.36 -7.42 -18.12
C ALA A 125 5.98 -7.61 -19.61
N LYS A 126 5.18 -6.70 -20.20
CA LYS A 126 4.90 -6.69 -21.65
C LYS A 126 6.19 -6.64 -22.48
N ILE A 127 7.09 -5.69 -22.19
CA ILE A 127 8.34 -5.53 -22.93
C ILE A 127 9.26 -6.75 -22.77
N ALA A 128 9.29 -7.39 -21.59
CA ALA A 128 10.07 -8.62 -21.36
C ALA A 128 9.60 -9.79 -22.25
N ARG A 129 8.29 -9.86 -22.57
CA ARG A 129 7.73 -10.82 -23.55
C ARG A 129 7.97 -10.44 -25.01
N GLY A 130 8.65 -9.33 -25.29
CA GLY A 130 8.87 -8.79 -26.64
C GLY A 130 7.67 -8.03 -27.22
N GLU A 131 6.65 -7.72 -26.42
CA GLU A 131 5.49 -6.94 -26.87
C GLU A 131 5.83 -5.46 -27.00
N LYS A 132 5.21 -4.80 -27.98
CA LYS A 132 5.25 -3.35 -28.12
C LYS A 132 4.16 -2.73 -27.25
N LEU A 133 4.54 -1.72 -26.46
CA LEU A 133 3.57 -0.84 -25.81
C LEU A 133 2.86 0.02 -26.86
N ASP A 134 1.55 0.21 -26.69
CA ASP A 134 0.71 1.04 -27.55
C ASP A 134 0.53 2.46 -26.99
N ASP A 135 -0.27 3.29 -27.67
CA ASP A 135 -0.60 4.63 -27.18
C ASP A 135 -1.46 4.63 -25.91
N ALA A 136 -2.18 3.54 -25.65
CA ALA A 136 -2.92 3.38 -24.41
C ALA A 136 -1.99 3.05 -23.24
N ASP A 137 -0.84 2.40 -23.42
CA ASP A 137 0.17 2.09 -22.38
C ASP A 137 1.06 3.27 -21.97
N ARG A 138 0.99 4.41 -22.67
CA ARG A 138 1.78 5.59 -22.31
C ARG A 138 1.34 6.15 -20.95
N PRO A 139 2.27 6.48 -20.03
CA PRO A 139 1.95 7.12 -18.78
C PRO A 139 1.64 8.61 -19.01
N PHE A 140 0.64 9.17 -18.30
CA PHE A 140 0.48 10.61 -18.23
C PHE A 140 1.35 11.16 -17.09
N LEU A 141 2.43 11.87 -17.46
CA LEU A 141 3.54 12.24 -16.56
C LEU A 141 3.44 13.64 -15.96
N ASP A 142 2.61 14.54 -16.49
CA ASP A 142 2.53 15.92 -15.99
C ASP A 142 1.87 15.96 -14.60
N ARG A 143 2.67 16.26 -13.58
CA ARG A 143 2.24 16.40 -12.18
C ARG A 143 1.91 17.85 -11.79
N THR A 144 1.97 18.83 -12.69
CA THR A 144 1.59 20.22 -12.36
C THR A 144 0.10 20.32 -11.96
N VAL A 145 -0.72 19.38 -12.43
CA VAL A 145 -2.11 19.15 -11.99
C VAL A 145 -2.24 18.86 -10.49
N LEU A 146 -1.20 18.34 -9.81
CA LEU A 146 -1.21 17.91 -8.40
C LEU A 146 0.12 18.17 -7.65
N ARG A 147 0.12 19.20 -6.79
CA ARG A 147 1.16 19.61 -5.81
C ARG A 147 0.43 20.18 -4.58
N MET A 148 0.89 20.20 -3.33
CA MET A 148 2.11 19.69 -2.63
C MET A 148 1.85 19.72 -1.10
N ASP A 149 2.38 18.77 -0.33
CA ASP A 149 1.76 18.23 0.92
C ASP A 149 2.82 17.88 2.03
N ASP A 150 2.62 17.86 3.38
CA ASP A 150 1.40 17.87 4.23
C ASP A 150 1.46 18.45 5.71
N GLN A 151 2.50 18.20 6.58
CA GLN A 151 2.76 18.72 8.00
C GLN A 151 1.89 18.27 9.25
N MET A 152 2.31 17.80 10.46
CA MET A 152 3.62 17.48 11.10
C MET A 152 3.78 16.29 12.13
N ILE A 153 3.11 16.25 13.30
CA ILE A 153 3.53 15.60 14.61
C ILE A 153 3.63 14.03 14.63
N LYS A 154 4.05 13.27 15.69
CA LYS A 154 4.91 12.04 15.51
C LYS A 154 4.81 10.73 16.39
N GLU A 155 4.13 10.64 17.55
CA GLU A 155 4.72 9.99 18.76
C GLU A 155 4.80 8.42 19.00
N GLU A 156 3.71 7.64 19.25
CA GLU A 156 3.62 6.27 19.91
C GLU A 156 4.47 5.06 19.38
N ARG A 157 5.49 5.33 18.57
CA ARG A 157 6.21 4.41 17.68
C ARG A 157 7.12 3.36 18.33
N SER A 158 7.43 3.45 19.63
CA SER A 158 8.49 2.67 20.29
C SER A 158 8.10 1.24 20.71
N LYS A 159 6.82 0.88 20.69
CA LYS A 159 6.34 -0.44 21.16
C LYS A 159 6.61 -1.56 20.15
N GLU A 160 6.99 -2.73 20.65
CA GLU A 160 7.26 -3.92 19.82
C GLU A 160 6.00 -4.38 19.07
N THR A 161 6.18 -4.80 17.82
CA THR A 161 5.10 -5.13 16.88
C THR A 161 5.44 -6.34 16.01
N THR A 162 4.48 -7.25 15.86
CA THR A 162 4.59 -8.46 15.02
C THR A 162 3.63 -8.40 13.83
N ILE A 163 3.86 -9.24 12.82
CA ILE A 163 3.09 -9.34 11.58
C ILE A 163 2.35 -10.69 11.57
N THR A 164 1.14 -10.73 11.01
CA THR A 164 0.39 -11.96 10.74
C THR A 164 -0.32 -11.85 9.38
N LEU A 165 -0.55 -13.00 8.75
CA LEU A 165 -1.34 -13.14 7.53
C LEU A 165 -2.63 -13.89 7.89
N LEU A 166 -3.78 -13.23 7.76
CA LEU A 166 -5.09 -13.80 8.09
C LEU A 166 -5.85 -14.09 6.80
N LYS A 167 -6.23 -15.35 6.54
CA LYS A 167 -7.10 -15.69 5.41
C LYS A 167 -8.57 -15.62 5.83
N LEU A 168 -9.41 -15.02 4.99
CA LEU A 168 -10.87 -15.06 5.07
C LEU A 168 -11.44 -15.70 3.81
N THR A 169 -12.25 -16.75 3.96
CA THR A 169 -12.96 -17.38 2.83
C THR A 169 -14.03 -16.46 2.25
N LYS A 170 -14.43 -16.71 1.01
CA LYS A 170 -15.54 -16.02 0.35
C LYS A 170 -16.82 -16.04 1.20
N GLU A 171 -17.11 -17.15 1.87
CA GLU A 171 -18.26 -17.32 2.77
C GLU A 171 -18.18 -16.44 4.02
N GLN A 172 -17.02 -16.38 4.66
CA GLN A 172 -16.77 -15.50 5.81
C GLN A 172 -16.94 -14.02 5.43
N LEU A 173 -16.50 -13.64 4.23
CA LEU A 173 -16.65 -12.28 3.71
C LEU A 173 -18.10 -11.93 3.37
N GLU A 174 -18.88 -12.88 2.85
CA GLU A 174 -20.32 -12.67 2.62
C GLU A 174 -21.12 -12.65 3.94
N LYS A 175 -20.73 -13.42 4.98
CA LYS A 175 -21.30 -13.29 6.33
C LYS A 175 -21.04 -11.91 6.94
N LEU A 176 -19.80 -11.42 6.91
CA LEU A 176 -19.46 -10.05 7.36
C LEU A 176 -20.25 -8.99 6.58
N LYS A 177 -20.34 -9.15 5.25
CA LYS A 177 -21.15 -8.26 4.40
C LYS A 177 -22.63 -8.30 4.78
N GLN A 178 -23.22 -9.47 4.97
CA GLN A 178 -24.61 -9.61 5.45
C GLN A 178 -24.79 -8.88 6.79
N LYS A 179 -23.92 -9.13 7.79
CA LYS A 179 -23.94 -8.46 9.11
C LYS A 179 -23.83 -6.93 9.03
N ALA A 180 -23.08 -6.38 8.07
CA ALA A 180 -23.02 -4.94 7.85
C ALA A 180 -24.29 -4.37 7.21
N ASN A 181 -25.01 -5.17 6.41
CA ASN A 181 -26.19 -4.76 5.65
C ASN A 181 -27.54 -5.00 6.37
N VAL A 182 -27.58 -5.65 7.54
CA VAL A 182 -28.82 -6.00 8.27
C VAL A 182 -29.77 -4.81 8.44
N ASP A 183 -29.22 -3.63 8.74
CA ASP A 183 -30.01 -2.43 9.06
C ASP A 183 -30.30 -1.52 7.85
N LEU A 184 -30.01 -1.97 6.62
CA LEU A 184 -30.32 -1.20 5.40
C LEU A 184 -31.72 -1.51 4.88
N THR A 185 -32.53 -0.46 4.71
CA THR A 185 -33.76 -0.50 3.93
C THR A 185 -33.47 -0.27 2.45
N GLU A 186 -34.38 -0.72 1.57
CA GLU A 186 -34.19 -0.78 0.11
C GLU A 186 -33.87 0.58 -0.55
N ASN A 187 -34.25 1.69 0.09
CA ASN A 187 -34.02 3.05 -0.42
C ASN A 187 -32.58 3.57 -0.21
N ASN A 188 -31.75 2.89 0.59
CA ASN A 188 -30.43 3.41 1.02
C ASN A 188 -29.28 3.02 0.07
N GLY A 189 -29.23 3.61 -1.13
CA GLY A 189 -27.99 3.83 -1.90
C GLY A 189 -27.19 2.61 -2.36
N GLY A 190 -27.74 1.40 -2.26
CA GLY A 190 -27.04 0.14 -2.53
C GLY A 190 -26.16 -0.33 -1.36
N GLY A 191 -26.09 -1.65 -1.16
CA GLY A 191 -25.50 -2.25 0.04
C GLY A 191 -24.02 -1.95 0.30
N TYR A 192 -23.58 -2.16 1.54
CA TYR A 192 -22.17 -2.14 1.93
C TYR A 192 -21.40 -3.28 1.24
N SER A 193 -20.24 -2.95 0.69
CA SER A 193 -19.34 -3.90 0.02
C SER A 193 -18.58 -4.78 1.01
N ARG A 194 -17.99 -5.88 0.50
CA ARG A 194 -17.11 -6.76 1.28
C ARG A 194 -15.94 -6.01 1.91
N TYR A 195 -15.38 -5.03 1.22
CA TYR A 195 -14.29 -4.19 1.74
C TYR A 195 -14.75 -3.31 2.90
N GLU A 196 -15.91 -2.65 2.77
CA GLU A 196 -16.43 -1.77 3.82
C GLU A 196 -16.74 -2.53 5.10
N ALA A 197 -17.42 -3.68 4.98
CA ALA A 197 -17.72 -4.55 6.11
C ALA A 197 -16.43 -5.09 6.79
N LEU A 198 -15.43 -5.49 6.00
CA LEU A 198 -14.15 -5.98 6.52
C LEU A 198 -13.34 -4.89 7.23
N ALA A 199 -13.21 -3.70 6.63
CA ALA A 199 -12.44 -2.60 7.21
C ALA A 199 -13.06 -2.11 8.54
N ALA A 200 -14.40 -2.01 8.59
CA ALA A 200 -15.14 -1.70 9.81
C ALA A 200 -14.98 -2.81 10.87
N HIS A 201 -15.04 -4.08 10.47
CA HIS A 201 -14.85 -5.23 11.37
C HIS A 201 -13.45 -5.25 12.00
N MET A 202 -12.40 -5.06 11.18
CA MET A 202 -11.02 -4.93 11.65
C MET A 202 -10.84 -3.78 12.65
N TRP A 203 -11.47 -2.63 12.40
CA TRP A 203 -11.41 -1.49 13.32
C TRP A 203 -12.04 -1.79 14.68
N ARG A 204 -13.23 -2.42 14.70
CA ARG A 204 -13.89 -2.88 15.93
C ARG A 204 -13.01 -3.88 16.69
N CYS A 205 -12.42 -4.84 16.00
CA CYS A 205 -11.54 -5.85 16.61
C CYS A 205 -10.27 -5.23 17.19
N ALA A 206 -9.65 -4.25 16.51
CA ALA A 206 -8.49 -3.52 17.02
C ALA A 206 -8.81 -2.72 18.30
N CYS A 207 -10.01 -2.15 18.41
CA CYS A 207 -10.44 -1.44 19.62
C CYS A 207 -10.60 -2.39 20.81
N LYS A 208 -11.25 -3.55 20.60
CA LYS A 208 -11.39 -4.60 21.62
C LYS A 208 -10.02 -5.15 22.05
N ALA A 209 -9.18 -5.54 21.11
CA ALA A 209 -7.88 -6.17 21.38
C ALA A 209 -6.91 -5.26 22.13
N ARG A 210 -6.98 -3.95 21.91
CA ARG A 210 -6.17 -2.93 22.61
C ARG A 210 -6.74 -2.52 23.98
N GLY A 211 -7.94 -2.95 24.35
CA GLY A 211 -8.60 -2.57 25.61
C GLY A 211 -8.86 -1.07 25.73
N LEU A 212 -9.18 -0.38 24.63
CA LEU A 212 -9.34 1.08 24.60
C LEU A 212 -10.58 1.54 25.39
N ASP A 213 -10.41 2.47 26.34
CA ASP A 213 -11.48 3.14 27.09
C ASP A 213 -12.62 3.61 26.19
N ASP A 214 -13.87 3.49 26.65
CA ASP A 214 -15.06 3.78 25.86
C ASP A 214 -15.08 5.20 25.25
N LYS A 215 -14.43 6.18 25.88
CA LYS A 215 -14.35 7.58 25.43
C LYS A 215 -13.14 7.84 24.53
N GLN A 216 -12.18 6.92 24.47
CA GLN A 216 -10.98 7.04 23.64
C GLN A 216 -11.37 7.23 22.17
N LEU A 217 -10.95 8.34 21.57
CA LEU A 217 -11.08 8.55 20.14
C LEU A 217 -10.05 7.68 19.40
N THR A 218 -10.52 7.02 18.36
CA THR A 218 -9.74 6.23 17.42
C THR A 218 -10.10 6.66 16.00
N SER A 219 -9.21 6.43 15.05
CA SER A 219 -9.48 6.62 13.63
C SER A 219 -9.11 5.40 12.81
N LEU A 220 -9.87 5.17 11.75
CA LEU A 220 -9.56 4.22 10.69
C LEU A 220 -9.19 5.01 9.44
N ARG A 221 -7.95 4.91 8.99
CA ARG A 221 -7.51 5.49 7.72
C ARG A 221 -7.75 4.49 6.59
N VAL A 222 -8.51 4.90 5.57
CA VAL A 222 -8.71 4.14 4.33
C VAL A 222 -8.28 4.95 3.11
N ALA A 223 -7.63 4.26 2.18
CA ALA A 223 -7.20 4.84 0.90
C ALA A 223 -8.40 5.07 -0.04
N VAL A 224 -8.53 6.29 -0.57
CA VAL A 224 -9.54 6.68 -1.55
C VAL A 224 -8.83 7.08 -2.85
N ASN A 225 -9.06 6.32 -3.93
CA ASN A 225 -8.52 6.63 -5.26
C ASN A 225 -9.31 7.79 -5.88
N GLY A 226 -8.69 8.95 -6.01
CA GLY A 226 -9.31 10.17 -6.53
C GLY A 226 -9.50 10.21 -8.04
N ARG A 227 -8.85 9.32 -8.83
CA ARG A 227 -8.81 9.39 -10.31
C ARG A 227 -10.19 9.55 -10.95
N ASN A 228 -11.18 8.79 -10.48
CA ASN A 228 -12.56 8.79 -11.02
C ASN A 228 -13.53 9.64 -10.18
N ARG A 229 -13.02 10.45 -9.23
CA ARG A 229 -13.81 11.28 -8.30
C ARG A 229 -13.66 12.78 -8.56
N PHE A 230 -12.62 13.18 -9.30
CA PHE A 230 -12.58 14.49 -9.93
C PHE A 230 -13.59 14.59 -11.09
N ASN A 231 -14.04 15.79 -11.39
CA ASN A 231 -14.88 16.16 -12.53
C ASN A 231 -14.21 17.31 -13.33
N PRO A 232 -13.73 17.09 -14.56
CA PRO A 232 -13.65 15.79 -15.23
C PRO A 232 -12.71 14.81 -14.48
N PRO A 233 -12.87 13.50 -14.67
CA PRO A 233 -11.92 12.50 -14.17
C PRO A 233 -10.49 12.76 -14.66
N LEU A 234 -9.49 12.27 -13.92
CA LEU A 234 -8.10 12.34 -14.38
C LEU A 234 -7.89 11.46 -15.62
N PRO A 235 -6.91 11.82 -16.49
CA PRO A 235 -6.58 11.01 -17.65
C PRO A 235 -6.32 9.53 -17.31
N PRO A 236 -6.74 8.59 -18.17
CA PRO A 236 -6.34 7.19 -18.06
C PRO A 236 -4.83 7.06 -17.87
N LYS A 237 -4.41 6.14 -16.98
CA LYS A 237 -3.00 5.86 -16.68
C LYS A 237 -2.17 7.09 -16.21
N TYR A 238 -2.81 8.03 -15.50
CA TYR A 238 -2.13 9.05 -14.71
C TYR A 238 -1.05 8.45 -13.78
N PHE A 239 0.19 8.90 -13.96
CA PHE A 239 1.40 8.36 -13.33
C PHE A 239 1.92 9.26 -12.20
N GLY A 240 1.33 9.06 -11.03
CA GLY A 240 1.69 9.71 -9.79
C GLY A 240 0.75 9.27 -8.66
N ASN A 241 0.84 9.92 -7.51
CA ASN A 241 -0.07 9.69 -6.40
C ASN A 241 -1.44 10.37 -6.64
N VAL A 242 -2.53 9.61 -6.53
CA VAL A 242 -3.92 10.13 -6.47
C VAL A 242 -4.71 9.44 -5.35
N VAL A 243 -4.03 9.06 -4.27
CA VAL A 243 -4.62 8.42 -3.10
C VAL A 243 -4.80 9.44 -1.99
N PHE A 244 -6.05 9.70 -1.63
CA PHE A 244 -6.42 10.52 -0.49
C PHE A 244 -6.75 9.62 0.72
N LEU A 245 -6.58 10.13 1.95
CA LEU A 245 -6.81 9.36 3.18
C LEU A 245 -8.13 9.76 3.85
N SER A 246 -9.19 8.99 3.59
CA SER A 246 -10.41 9.11 4.39
C SER A 246 -10.14 8.61 5.80
N THR A 247 -10.49 9.46 6.77
CA THR A 247 -10.20 9.25 8.19
C THR A 247 -11.48 9.55 9.00
N PRO A 248 -12.43 8.60 9.07
CA PRO A 248 -13.45 8.59 10.11
C PRO A 248 -12.81 8.52 11.50
N VAL A 249 -13.39 9.26 12.44
CA VAL A 249 -12.98 9.29 13.86
C VAL A 249 -14.21 8.98 14.69
N LEU A 250 -14.09 8.00 15.60
CA LEU A 250 -15.17 7.55 16.49
C LEU A 250 -14.61 7.23 17.87
N LYS A 251 -15.49 7.10 18.86
CA LYS A 251 -15.15 6.57 20.19
C LYS A 251 -15.07 5.05 20.16
N SER A 252 -14.10 4.48 20.88
CA SER A 252 -13.95 3.02 21.08
C SER A 252 -15.26 2.37 21.51
N GLY A 253 -15.93 2.92 22.54
CA GLY A 253 -17.16 2.35 23.08
C GLY A 253 -18.32 2.35 22.09
N GLU A 254 -18.39 3.34 21.19
CA GLU A 254 -19.40 3.37 20.12
C GLU A 254 -19.13 2.32 19.05
N LEU A 255 -17.86 2.07 18.70
CA LEU A 255 -17.47 1.00 17.78
C LEU A 255 -17.72 -0.39 18.38
N ILE A 256 -17.46 -0.57 19.68
CA ILE A 256 -17.60 -1.85 20.36
C ILE A 256 -19.09 -2.19 20.60
N SER A 257 -19.87 -1.26 21.15
CA SER A 257 -21.26 -1.50 21.58
C SER A 257 -22.28 -1.54 20.43
N LYS A 258 -22.10 -0.73 19.38
CA LYS A 258 -23.07 -0.64 18.27
C LYS A 258 -22.83 -1.74 17.22
N PRO A 259 -23.82 -2.08 16.37
CA PRO A 259 -23.67 -3.11 15.35
C PRO A 259 -22.60 -2.79 14.28
N LEU A 260 -22.22 -3.80 13.50
CA LEU A 260 -21.21 -3.64 12.44
C LEU A 260 -21.65 -2.61 11.37
N SER A 261 -22.95 -2.56 11.07
CA SER A 261 -23.58 -1.57 10.19
C SER A 261 -23.22 -0.13 10.58
N TYR A 262 -23.22 0.23 11.87
CA TYR A 262 -22.90 1.58 12.35
C TYR A 262 -21.44 1.98 12.09
N ALA A 263 -20.50 1.07 12.34
CA ALA A 263 -19.09 1.31 12.03
C ALA A 263 -18.87 1.42 10.50
N THR A 264 -19.63 0.62 9.72
CA THR A 264 -19.58 0.60 8.26
C THR A 264 -20.20 1.87 7.65
N SER A 265 -21.34 2.34 8.17
CA SER A 265 -22.03 3.55 7.70
C SER A 265 -21.19 4.79 7.95
N LYS A 266 -20.63 4.95 9.15
CA LYS A 266 -19.74 6.07 9.49
C LYS A 266 -18.44 6.07 8.68
N MET A 267 -17.96 4.91 8.23
CA MET A 267 -16.86 4.83 7.27
C MET A 267 -17.31 5.25 5.86
N ARG A 268 -18.47 4.76 5.37
CA ARG A 268 -19.05 5.15 4.08
C ARG A 268 -19.31 6.64 3.98
N GLU A 269 -20.06 7.22 4.94
CA GLU A 269 -20.36 8.66 5.02
C GLU A 269 -19.08 9.49 4.83
N ARG A 270 -17.99 9.11 5.52
CA ARG A 270 -16.71 9.82 5.45
C ARG A 270 -15.97 9.60 4.13
N VAL A 271 -16.15 8.46 3.45
CA VAL A 271 -15.59 8.19 2.10
C VAL A 271 -16.41 8.86 0.98
N GLU A 272 -17.71 9.04 1.16
CA GLU A 272 -18.59 9.72 0.21
C GLU A 272 -18.34 11.23 0.18
N MET A 273 -17.88 11.82 1.30
CA MET A 273 -17.37 13.20 1.32
C MET A 273 -16.25 13.47 0.31
N PHE A 274 -15.48 12.46 -0.13
CA PHE A 274 -14.38 12.62 -1.09
C PHE A 274 -14.90 12.73 -2.54
N ASN A 275 -15.72 13.74 -2.80
CA ASN A 275 -16.19 14.18 -4.12
C ASN A 275 -15.21 15.20 -4.74
N ASP A 276 -15.45 15.63 -5.98
CA ASP A 276 -14.58 16.60 -6.68
C ASP A 276 -14.27 17.86 -5.86
N GLU A 277 -15.30 18.47 -5.26
CA GLU A 277 -15.15 19.68 -4.43
C GLU A 277 -14.21 19.43 -3.24
N TYR A 278 -14.43 18.35 -2.48
CA TYR A 278 -13.61 18.01 -1.33
C TYR A 278 -12.18 17.63 -1.72
N LEU A 279 -11.99 16.92 -2.84
CA LEU A 279 -10.65 16.59 -3.34
C LEU A 279 -9.88 17.85 -3.75
N ARG A 280 -10.52 18.79 -4.46
CA ARG A 280 -9.93 20.11 -4.78
C ARG A 280 -9.66 20.93 -3.52
N SER A 281 -10.56 20.90 -2.55
CA SER A 281 -10.42 21.60 -1.26
C SER A 281 -9.26 21.02 -0.43
N ALA A 282 -9.09 19.70 -0.40
CA ALA A 282 -7.98 19.03 0.26
C ALA A 282 -6.63 19.41 -0.38
N VAL A 283 -6.53 19.38 -1.71
CA VAL A 283 -5.33 19.86 -2.44
C VAL A 283 -5.06 21.34 -2.15
N LYS A 284 -6.09 22.18 -2.05
CA LYS A 284 -5.95 23.61 -1.69
C LYS A 284 -5.44 23.79 -0.25
N TYR A 285 -5.94 23.01 0.71
CA TYR A 285 -5.51 23.03 2.12
C TYR A 285 -4.06 22.56 2.28
N LEU A 286 -3.67 21.48 1.61
CA LEU A 286 -2.30 20.97 1.66
C LEU A 286 -1.33 22.00 1.07
N ARG A 287 -1.64 22.57 -0.10
CA ARG A 287 -0.84 23.66 -0.70
C ARG A 287 -0.64 24.87 0.23
N SER A 288 -1.63 25.22 1.06
CA SER A 288 -1.61 26.43 1.89
C SER A 288 -0.78 26.32 3.18
N GLN A 289 -0.21 25.16 3.53
CA GLN A 289 0.69 25.08 4.70
C GLN A 289 2.12 25.53 4.31
N PRO A 290 2.85 26.24 5.19
CA PRO A 290 4.12 26.88 4.84
C PRO A 290 5.30 25.91 4.76
N ASP A 291 5.47 25.07 5.79
CA ASP A 291 6.32 23.89 5.79
C ASP A 291 5.41 22.67 5.83
N LEU A 292 5.81 21.64 5.09
CA LEU A 292 5.01 20.50 4.73
C LEU A 292 5.60 19.15 5.16
N SER A 293 6.85 19.13 5.60
CA SER A 293 7.71 17.96 5.42
C SER A 293 7.36 16.72 6.28
N LYS A 294 6.34 16.79 7.15
CA LYS A 294 6.19 15.88 8.30
C LYS A 294 4.82 15.16 8.50
N HIS A 295 3.66 15.64 7.99
CA HIS A 295 2.47 14.76 7.74
C HIS A 295 2.46 14.09 6.36
N ARG A 296 3.64 14.02 5.74
CA ARG A 296 4.04 12.87 4.93
C ARG A 296 3.97 11.62 5.81
N THR A 297 2.75 11.15 6.06
CA THR A 297 2.43 10.10 7.04
C THR A 297 2.74 8.70 6.50
N GLY A 298 3.56 8.62 5.46
CA GLY A 298 4.11 7.40 4.87
C GLY A 298 5.52 7.05 5.35
N PHE A 299 6.13 7.82 6.28
CA PHE A 299 7.46 7.55 6.84
C PHE A 299 7.49 6.31 7.75
N HIS A 300 7.31 5.15 7.13
CA HIS A 300 7.08 3.87 7.78
C HIS A 300 7.82 2.73 7.10
N THR A 301 9.09 2.94 6.79
CA THR A 301 10.05 1.84 6.62
C THR A 301 10.50 1.34 8.00
N VAL A 302 10.79 0.04 8.11
CA VAL A 302 11.18 -0.58 9.39
C VAL A 302 12.50 0.03 9.88
N GLY A 303 12.45 0.70 11.04
CA GLY A 303 13.58 1.44 11.62
C GLY A 303 13.46 2.97 11.50
N CYS A 304 12.62 3.49 10.59
CA CYS A 304 12.41 4.94 10.48
C CYS A 304 11.58 5.46 11.68
N THR A 305 12.12 6.44 12.41
CA THR A 305 11.46 7.07 13.56
C THR A 305 10.74 8.38 13.23
N GLN A 306 10.80 8.86 11.99
CA GLN A 306 10.27 10.18 11.59
C GLN A 306 8.81 10.13 11.12
N GLY A 307 8.10 11.27 11.20
CA GLY A 307 6.70 11.43 10.78
C GLY A 307 5.64 10.96 11.79
N HIS A 308 4.36 11.18 11.48
CA HIS A 308 3.20 10.76 12.30
C HIS A 308 3.24 9.29 12.69
N PHE A 309 2.92 9.00 13.94
CA PHE A 309 2.56 7.64 14.32
C PHE A 309 1.08 7.39 14.01
N LEU A 310 0.80 6.30 13.30
CA LEU A 310 -0.51 5.98 12.76
C LEU A 310 -1.15 4.69 13.33
N GLY A 311 -0.52 4.08 14.33
CA GLY A 311 -1.09 2.95 15.07
C GLY A 311 -1.94 3.40 16.26
N ASN A 312 -1.96 2.57 17.29
CA ASN A 312 -2.65 2.71 18.58
C ASN A 312 -2.89 4.17 19.01
N PRO A 313 -4.15 4.64 19.15
CA PRO A 313 -5.42 3.91 19.08
C PRO A 313 -5.95 3.59 17.66
N ASN A 314 -5.27 4.04 16.61
CA ASN A 314 -5.74 4.08 15.22
C ASN A 314 -5.43 2.80 14.42
N LEU A 315 -6.06 2.66 13.25
CA LEU A 315 -5.84 1.58 12.29
C LEU A 315 -5.71 2.15 10.86
N VAL A 316 -4.95 1.48 9.99
CA VAL A 316 -4.76 1.85 8.58
C VAL A 316 -5.02 0.65 7.69
N VAL A 317 -6.15 0.64 6.98
CA VAL A 317 -6.56 -0.45 6.09
C VAL A 317 -6.39 -0.01 4.64
N THR A 318 -5.54 -0.72 3.89
CA THR A 318 -5.22 -0.44 2.49
C THR A 318 -5.76 -1.56 1.60
N SER A 319 -6.67 -1.26 0.66
CA SER A 319 -7.19 -2.27 -0.28
C SER A 319 -6.29 -2.43 -1.50
N TRP A 320 -5.90 -3.66 -1.80
CA TRP A 320 -5.32 -4.07 -3.08
C TRP A 320 -6.34 -4.86 -3.94
N MET A 321 -7.60 -4.97 -3.50
CA MET A 321 -8.65 -5.77 -4.17
C MET A 321 -8.98 -5.34 -5.61
N GLY A 322 -8.71 -4.09 -5.96
CA GLY A 322 -8.94 -3.51 -7.30
C GLY A 322 -7.64 -3.22 -8.06
N LEU A 323 -6.53 -3.87 -7.70
CA LEU A 323 -5.22 -3.68 -8.33
C LEU A 323 -4.80 -4.94 -9.12
N PRO A 324 -4.17 -4.81 -10.30
CA PRO A 324 -3.79 -5.92 -11.18
C PRO A 324 -2.51 -6.65 -10.70
N ILE A 325 -2.46 -7.04 -9.43
CA ILE A 325 -1.24 -7.57 -8.78
C ILE A 325 -0.73 -8.90 -9.35
N TYR A 326 -1.59 -9.66 -10.03
CA TYR A 326 -1.27 -10.96 -10.62
C TYR A 326 -1.12 -10.93 -12.16
N ASP A 327 -1.16 -9.76 -12.79
CA ASP A 327 -1.10 -9.64 -14.27
C ASP A 327 0.33 -9.42 -14.83
N ALA A 328 1.34 -9.42 -13.95
CA ALA A 328 2.74 -9.26 -14.30
C ALA A 328 3.41 -10.59 -14.75
N ASP A 329 3.07 -11.06 -15.95
CA ASP A 329 3.69 -12.24 -16.58
C ASP A 329 4.96 -11.83 -17.36
N PHE A 330 6.13 -12.28 -16.95
CA PHE A 330 7.41 -11.94 -17.61
C PHE A 330 7.79 -12.86 -18.78
N GLY A 331 6.88 -13.73 -19.23
CA GLY A 331 7.14 -14.78 -20.22
C GLY A 331 7.37 -16.17 -19.59
N TRP A 332 7.29 -16.25 -18.26
CA TRP A 332 7.39 -17.49 -17.48
C TRP A 332 6.08 -17.85 -16.77
N GLY A 333 4.99 -17.13 -17.05
CA GLY A 333 3.70 -17.29 -16.38
C GLY A 333 3.41 -16.17 -15.37
N LYS A 334 2.15 -16.13 -14.91
CA LYS A 334 1.69 -15.20 -13.87
C LYS A 334 2.26 -15.56 -12.48
N PRO A 335 2.42 -14.57 -11.57
CA PRO A 335 2.92 -14.85 -10.21
C PRO A 335 1.98 -15.77 -9.43
N ILE A 336 2.53 -16.78 -8.75
CA ILE A 336 1.77 -17.66 -7.84
C ILE A 336 1.38 -16.97 -6.52
N HIS A 337 2.09 -15.89 -6.17
CA HIS A 337 1.82 -15.05 -5.00
C HIS A 337 2.28 -13.61 -5.30
N MET A 338 1.56 -12.61 -4.80
CA MET A 338 2.02 -11.22 -4.76
C MET A 338 1.58 -10.60 -3.43
N GLY A 339 2.55 -10.07 -2.68
CA GLY A 339 2.32 -9.56 -1.33
C GLY A 339 3.38 -8.52 -0.89
N PRO A 340 3.09 -7.75 0.17
CA PRO A 340 3.99 -6.74 0.70
C PRO A 340 5.12 -7.39 1.52
N ALA A 341 6.36 -7.38 1.03
CA ALA A 341 7.50 -8.00 1.72
C ALA A 341 7.80 -7.41 3.12
N THR A 342 7.28 -6.23 3.47
CA THR A 342 7.31 -5.68 4.82
C THR A 342 6.04 -4.88 5.14
N LEU A 343 5.64 -4.84 6.42
CA LEU A 343 4.64 -3.89 6.95
C LEU A 343 5.34 -2.95 7.95
N GLY A 344 5.11 -1.64 7.81
CA GLY A 344 5.94 -0.62 8.46
C GLY A 344 5.74 -0.39 9.95
N PHE A 345 4.50 -0.45 10.46
CA PHE A 345 4.12 0.08 11.77
C PHE A 345 2.89 -0.62 12.36
N ASP A 346 2.64 -0.43 13.67
CA ASP A 346 1.42 -0.90 14.35
C ASP A 346 0.14 -0.42 13.66
N GLY A 347 -0.83 -1.30 13.50
CA GLY A 347 -2.13 -0.99 12.89
C GLY A 347 -2.10 -0.83 11.36
N LYS A 348 -0.95 -0.99 10.70
CA LYS A 348 -0.87 -1.09 9.23
C LYS A 348 -1.45 -2.43 8.78
N SER A 349 -2.30 -2.41 7.75
CA SER A 349 -2.75 -3.61 7.06
C SER A 349 -2.95 -3.41 5.55
N PHE A 350 -2.88 -4.53 4.84
CA PHE A 350 -3.19 -4.66 3.42
C PHE A 350 -4.24 -5.76 3.23
N VAL A 351 -5.27 -5.48 2.45
CA VAL A 351 -6.33 -6.44 2.06
C VAL A 351 -6.07 -6.86 0.61
N ILE A 352 -5.64 -8.10 0.43
CA ILE A 352 -5.05 -8.65 -0.80
C ILE A 352 -5.98 -9.75 -1.35
N PRO A 353 -6.24 -9.82 -2.67
CA PRO A 353 -6.87 -10.98 -3.29
C PRO A 353 -6.14 -12.30 -2.97
N GLY A 354 -6.89 -13.30 -2.52
CA GLY A 354 -6.40 -14.68 -2.42
C GLY A 354 -6.40 -15.40 -3.77
N ASP A 355 -6.48 -16.73 -3.74
CA ASP A 355 -6.13 -17.65 -4.83
C ASP A 355 -7.19 -17.75 -5.95
N GLY A 356 -7.82 -16.64 -6.33
CA GLY A 356 -8.89 -16.57 -7.34
C GLY A 356 -10.26 -17.09 -6.89
N ASP A 357 -10.33 -17.86 -5.79
CA ASP A 357 -11.55 -18.37 -5.15
C ASP A 357 -12.49 -17.28 -4.58
N GLY A 358 -12.02 -16.03 -4.55
CA GLY A 358 -12.73 -14.88 -3.98
C GLY A 358 -12.51 -14.69 -2.48
N SER A 359 -11.60 -15.47 -1.87
CA SER A 359 -11.04 -15.20 -0.54
C SER A 359 -10.19 -13.94 -0.51
N LEU A 360 -9.85 -13.48 0.70
CA LEU A 360 -8.92 -12.38 0.92
C LEU A 360 -7.86 -12.80 1.93
N LEU A 361 -6.63 -12.34 1.68
CA LEU A 361 -5.51 -12.37 2.61
C LEU A 361 -5.38 -10.98 3.24
N ILE A 362 -5.32 -10.92 4.57
CA ILE A 362 -5.14 -9.70 5.33
C ILE A 362 -3.77 -9.77 6.00
N ALA A 363 -2.79 -9.09 5.41
CA ALA A 363 -1.51 -8.87 6.07
C ALA A 363 -1.70 -7.74 7.09
N LEU A 364 -1.41 -7.99 8.37
CA LEU A 364 -1.65 -7.07 9.48
C LEU A 364 -0.42 -7.01 10.39
N ARG A 365 0.00 -5.79 10.77
CA ARG A 365 1.00 -5.56 11.82
C ARG A 365 0.32 -4.96 13.05
N LEU A 366 0.55 -5.51 14.24
CA LEU A 366 0.05 -4.97 15.51
C LEU A 366 1.10 -5.10 16.63
N GLN A 367 0.95 -4.31 17.69
CA GLN A 367 1.72 -4.44 18.92
C GLN A 367 1.55 -5.86 19.49
N VAL A 368 2.66 -6.51 19.88
CA VAL A 368 2.69 -7.96 20.20
C VAL A 368 1.65 -8.34 21.25
N ALA A 369 1.50 -7.50 22.29
CA ALA A 369 0.54 -7.67 23.38
C ALA A 369 -0.94 -7.76 22.96
N TYR A 370 -1.30 -7.37 21.73
CA TYR A 370 -2.67 -7.35 21.24
C TYR A 370 -2.93 -8.30 20.06
N MET A 371 -1.92 -9.02 19.56
CA MET A 371 -2.06 -9.79 18.31
C MET A 371 -3.01 -10.99 18.44
N GLU A 372 -2.88 -11.80 19.50
CA GLU A 372 -3.75 -12.97 19.67
C GLU A 372 -5.18 -12.56 20.03
N ALA A 373 -5.36 -11.58 20.92
CA ALA A 373 -6.66 -10.99 21.21
C ALA A 373 -7.33 -10.40 19.95
N PHE A 374 -6.55 -9.83 19.01
CA PHE A 374 -7.09 -9.40 17.72
C PHE A 374 -7.58 -10.59 16.90
N LYS A 375 -6.79 -11.66 16.76
CA LYS A 375 -7.20 -12.88 16.01
C LYS A 375 -8.47 -13.49 16.58
N ASP A 376 -8.57 -13.58 17.90
CA ASP A 376 -9.75 -14.06 18.61
C ASP A 376 -10.99 -13.24 18.24
N PHE A 377 -10.99 -11.93 18.50
CA PHE A 377 -12.13 -11.07 18.16
C PHE A 377 -12.42 -11.02 16.65
N PHE A 378 -11.39 -11.13 15.81
CA PHE A 378 -11.51 -11.12 14.35
C PHE A 378 -12.25 -12.35 13.84
N TYR A 379 -11.93 -13.56 14.32
CA TYR A 379 -12.58 -14.79 13.87
C TYR A 379 -13.89 -15.11 14.62
N GLN A 380 -14.00 -14.83 15.92
CA GLN A 380 -15.19 -15.14 16.74
C GLN A 380 -16.45 -14.33 16.36
N HIS A 381 -16.34 -13.28 15.55
CA HIS A 381 -17.43 -12.36 15.26
C HIS A 381 -17.86 -12.29 13.78
N ILE A 382 -17.30 -13.16 12.93
CA ILE A 382 -17.61 -13.30 11.50
C ILE A 382 -19.03 -13.83 11.25
#